data_AF-A0A7X8GJ45-F1
#
_entry.id   AF-A0A7X8GJ45-F1
#
_cell.length_a   1.000
_cell.length_b   1.000
_cell.length_c   1.000
_cell.angle_alpha   90.00
_cell.angle_beta   90.00
_cell.angle_gamma   90.00
#
_symmetry.space_group_name_H-M   'P 1'
#
loop_
_entity.id
_entity.type
_entity.pdbx_description
1 polymer ?
#
loop_
_entity_poly.entity_id
_entity_poly.type
_entity_poly.pdbx_seq_one_letter_code
_entity_poly.pdbx_strand_id
1 'polypeptide(L)'
;MAVSSADQRRLAPWPRFGSGALETVHVRRLIDVVNARLYSADHRALLLLKCMMSSELPAHLYDQAAEAILGFRYSMLESGSDSMTLWTESHQVTAAVAEYLAGQLYPTRIFSNDGRSGARHQRAAQAQLTIWLSDRFRFGFSEWLSSTYYAYDLAALALLVDHAADEALVERATMVMDIALLDLALHSFNGRVVPSMGRAYTEQIMHPETAEIAPIWASAFGQAPDIDVDKVTSLFLARERYEVPAAICELATCQPERRVLSSHGLDVEEVRDELRRHPFHPRSQSLDLIRFWWGQQAVTTPETIVDSARAMRVFDLQNSRILAPMRRYIKLPNPVLISTLRTMNPITSGKALNRANVQTIRTSNYQLSSVQRYRPGGFGDQQHIWHASLPGDIEVFGTHPGSSQLNLENRPATPSNWEGNGINPDVAQHYNVLLAQYNLHERRGRFEGPRQELVHIHFPFVQFDQTRLGAGWAAGRRGRGYIGILGTHTFELISETEIVQRGQHTGYAVLVGDEEEHISFAAFLEQLKQYRLRLIGDRLTLTSPFGRFDLTWGKDFKVNGQIIDCDYPRYDAPGVQVPRNPSEMTVTGTKHRLRLDWASGVRESTAL
;
A
#
# COMPACT_ATOMS: atom_id res chain seq x y z
N MET A 1 -17.91 3.84 -26.92
CA MET A 1 -18.27 2.69 -27.79
C MET A 1 -18.54 1.51 -26.88
N ALA A 2 -19.75 0.95 -26.93
CA ALA A 2 -20.11 -0.22 -26.14
C ALA A 2 -19.38 -1.44 -26.70
N VAL A 3 -18.38 -1.94 -25.95
CA VAL A 3 -17.73 -3.21 -26.26
C VAL A 3 -18.68 -4.32 -25.81
N SER A 4 -19.09 -5.12 -26.79
CA SER A 4 -19.89 -6.33 -26.64
C SER A 4 -19.36 -7.22 -25.50
N SER A 5 -20.27 -7.66 -24.64
CA SER A 5 -20.05 -8.77 -23.73
C SER A 5 -19.64 -10.03 -24.50
N ALA A 6 -18.62 -10.73 -24.01
CA ALA A 6 -18.19 -12.08 -24.42
C ALA A 6 -17.20 -12.24 -25.59
N ASP A 7 -16.32 -11.26 -25.86
CA ASP A 7 -15.00 -11.63 -26.37
C ASP A 7 -14.16 -12.02 -25.15
N GLN A 8 -13.85 -13.31 -25.00
CA GLN A 8 -13.00 -13.80 -23.91
C GLN A 8 -11.73 -12.96 -23.90
N ARG A 9 -11.48 -12.21 -22.82
CA ARG A 9 -10.25 -11.43 -22.60
C ARG A 9 -9.10 -12.42 -22.51
N ARG A 10 -8.60 -12.86 -23.67
CA ARG A 10 -7.57 -13.88 -23.75
C ARG A 10 -6.28 -13.25 -23.26
N LEU A 11 -5.92 -13.59 -22.03
CA LEU A 11 -4.65 -13.19 -21.45
C LEU A 11 -3.50 -13.74 -22.31
N ALA A 12 -2.46 -12.94 -22.47
CA ALA A 12 -1.26 -13.39 -23.17
C ALA A 12 -0.63 -14.53 -22.35
N PRO A 13 -0.26 -15.66 -22.98
CA PRO A 13 0.45 -16.72 -22.29
C PRO A 13 1.86 -16.26 -21.92
N TRP A 14 2.44 -16.87 -20.90
CA TRP A 14 3.86 -16.71 -20.62
C TRP A 14 4.70 -17.08 -21.87
N PRO A 15 5.71 -16.28 -22.25
CA PRO A 15 6.47 -16.52 -23.48
C PRO A 15 7.25 -17.84 -23.42
N ARG A 16 7.37 -18.50 -24.57
CA ARG A 16 8.20 -19.72 -24.71
C ARG A 16 9.68 -19.33 -24.71
N PHE A 17 10.52 -20.24 -24.21
CA PHE A 17 11.98 -20.08 -24.33
C PHE A 17 12.41 -20.01 -25.81
N GLY A 18 13.32 -19.11 -26.15
CA GLY A 18 13.78 -18.89 -27.53
C GLY A 18 12.92 -17.90 -28.35
N SER A 19 11.97 -17.21 -27.72
CA SER A 19 11.07 -16.25 -28.36
C SER A 19 11.63 -14.81 -28.42
N GLY A 20 12.91 -14.60 -28.12
CA GLY A 20 13.55 -13.28 -28.04
C GLY A 20 13.30 -12.53 -26.73
N ALA A 21 12.10 -12.61 -26.15
CA ALA A 21 11.79 -12.05 -24.82
C ALA A 21 12.37 -12.92 -23.69
N LEU A 22 12.29 -14.25 -23.83
CA LEU A 22 12.82 -15.23 -22.87
C LEU A 22 13.98 -16.01 -23.48
N GLU A 23 15.20 -15.54 -23.21
CA GLU A 23 16.45 -16.10 -23.73
C GLU A 23 17.42 -16.53 -22.62
N THR A 24 18.49 -17.24 -23.00
CA THR A 24 19.56 -17.67 -22.10
C THR A 24 20.09 -16.53 -21.21
N VAL A 25 20.29 -15.35 -21.79
CA VAL A 25 20.82 -14.17 -21.08
C VAL A 25 19.85 -13.70 -19.98
N HIS A 26 18.55 -13.72 -20.25
CA HIS A 26 17.52 -13.32 -19.28
C HIS A 26 17.52 -14.26 -18.08
N VAL A 27 17.47 -15.58 -18.31
CA VAL A 27 17.44 -16.59 -17.24
C VAL A 27 18.71 -16.53 -16.39
N ARG A 28 19.89 -16.37 -17.01
CA ARG A 28 21.16 -16.20 -16.28
C ARG A 28 21.15 -14.98 -15.38
N ARG A 29 20.63 -13.84 -15.84
CA ARG A 29 20.50 -12.64 -15.01
C ARG A 29 19.58 -12.86 -13.81
N LEU A 30 18.48 -13.61 -13.96
CA LEU A 30 17.63 -13.97 -12.82
C LEU A 30 18.41 -14.83 -11.81
N ILE A 31 19.14 -15.85 -12.29
CA ILE A 31 20.00 -16.72 -11.47
C ILE A 31 21.03 -15.89 -10.71
N ASP A 32 21.71 -14.95 -11.37
CA ASP A 32 22.73 -14.10 -10.76
C ASP A 32 22.17 -13.27 -9.61
N VAL A 33 20.97 -12.69 -9.77
CA VAL A 33 20.32 -11.89 -8.72
C VAL A 33 19.86 -12.77 -7.55
N VAL A 34 19.28 -13.95 -7.84
CA VAL A 34 18.87 -14.92 -6.82
C VAL A 34 20.08 -15.38 -6.00
N ASN A 35 21.19 -15.72 -6.66
CA ASN A 35 22.43 -16.11 -5.99
C ASN A 35 23.07 -14.97 -5.18
N ALA A 36 23.00 -13.74 -5.70
CA ALA A 36 23.56 -12.57 -5.03
C ALA A 36 22.74 -12.15 -3.79
N ARG A 37 21.49 -12.60 -3.65
CA ARG A 37 20.57 -12.31 -2.52
C ARG A 37 20.52 -10.81 -2.19
N LEU A 38 20.38 -10.01 -3.23
CA LEU A 38 20.24 -8.56 -3.12
C LEU A 38 18.79 -8.17 -2.79
N TYR A 39 18.56 -6.89 -2.53
CA TYR A 39 17.21 -6.36 -2.31
C TYR A 39 16.24 -6.81 -3.42
N SER A 40 15.07 -7.31 -3.04
CA SER A 40 14.04 -7.86 -3.94
C SER A 40 14.43 -9.13 -4.74
N ALA A 41 15.46 -9.87 -4.31
CA ALA A 41 15.82 -11.15 -4.96
C ALA A 41 14.71 -12.22 -4.85
N ASP A 42 13.84 -12.13 -3.85
CA ASP A 42 12.61 -12.93 -3.72
C ASP A 42 11.65 -12.72 -4.90
N HIS A 43 11.53 -11.50 -5.44
CA HIS A 43 10.75 -11.26 -6.66
C HIS A 43 11.38 -11.95 -7.88
N ARG A 44 12.71 -12.02 -7.95
CA ARG A 44 13.43 -12.72 -9.02
C ARG A 44 13.34 -14.24 -8.87
N ALA A 45 13.28 -14.75 -7.65
CA ALA A 45 13.01 -16.16 -7.38
C ALA A 45 11.63 -16.57 -7.93
N LEU A 46 10.59 -15.73 -7.76
CA LEU A 46 9.27 -15.99 -8.36
C LEU A 46 9.31 -16.05 -9.90
N LEU A 47 9.98 -15.09 -10.54
CA LEU A 47 10.15 -15.08 -12.00
C LEU A 47 10.93 -16.30 -12.50
N LEU A 48 12.00 -16.68 -11.79
CA LEU A 48 12.81 -17.85 -12.12
C LEU A 48 11.98 -19.13 -12.01
N LEU A 49 11.19 -19.27 -10.94
CA LEU A 49 10.25 -20.38 -10.78
C LEU A 49 9.22 -20.42 -11.91
N LYS A 50 8.62 -19.28 -12.31
CA LYS A 50 7.70 -19.24 -13.47
C LYS A 50 8.39 -19.72 -14.74
N CYS A 51 9.62 -19.28 -15.01
CA CYS A 51 10.39 -19.76 -16.16
C CYS A 51 10.62 -21.28 -16.12
N MET A 52 10.94 -21.84 -14.95
CA MET A 52 11.18 -23.28 -14.78
C MET A 52 9.92 -24.13 -14.93
N MET A 53 8.75 -23.61 -14.58
CA MET A 53 7.47 -24.34 -14.60
C MET A 53 6.71 -24.19 -15.93
N SER A 54 6.81 -23.02 -16.57
CA SER A 54 6.02 -22.67 -17.76
C SER A 54 6.83 -22.63 -19.06
N SER A 55 8.13 -22.92 -19.04
CA SER A 55 8.98 -22.93 -20.24
C SER A 55 9.94 -24.12 -20.27
N GLU A 56 10.17 -24.65 -21.47
CA GLU A 56 11.16 -25.70 -21.71
C GLU A 56 12.56 -25.09 -21.74
N LEU A 57 13.18 -24.94 -20.56
CA LEU A 57 14.54 -24.44 -20.46
C LEU A 57 15.56 -25.51 -20.92
N PRO A 58 16.66 -25.13 -21.58
CA PRO A 58 17.78 -26.02 -21.83
C PRO A 58 18.29 -26.65 -20.54
N ALA A 59 18.59 -27.95 -20.54
CA ALA A 59 18.95 -28.72 -19.34
C ALA A 59 20.01 -28.02 -18.47
N HIS A 60 21.09 -27.51 -19.08
CA HIS A 60 22.14 -26.81 -18.35
C HIS A 60 21.68 -25.54 -17.63
N LEU A 61 20.72 -24.79 -18.19
CA LEU A 61 20.14 -23.61 -17.53
C LEU A 61 19.15 -24.01 -16.45
N TYR A 62 18.38 -25.07 -16.69
CA TYR A 62 17.46 -25.61 -15.70
C TYR A 62 18.22 -26.07 -14.46
N ASP A 63 19.34 -26.79 -14.63
CA ASP A 63 20.19 -27.24 -13.52
C ASP A 63 20.78 -26.07 -12.74
N GLN A 64 21.26 -25.03 -13.42
CA GLN A 64 21.76 -23.80 -12.75
C GLN A 64 20.65 -23.08 -11.98
N ALA A 65 19.45 -22.99 -12.55
CA ALA A 65 18.28 -22.42 -11.89
C ALA A 65 17.87 -23.25 -10.66
N ALA A 66 17.89 -24.57 -10.77
CA ALA A 66 17.60 -25.48 -9.66
C ALA A 66 18.57 -25.27 -8.49
N GLU A 67 19.87 -25.20 -8.75
CA GLU A 67 20.87 -24.96 -7.69
C GLU A 67 20.70 -23.58 -7.05
N ALA A 68 20.36 -22.55 -7.82
CA ALA A 68 20.07 -21.22 -7.28
C ALA A 68 18.84 -21.22 -6.36
N ILE A 69 17.77 -21.92 -6.75
CA ILE A 69 16.54 -22.06 -5.95
C ILE A 69 16.78 -22.90 -4.69
N LEU A 70 17.52 -24.01 -4.77
CA LEU A 70 17.87 -24.86 -3.62
C LEU A 70 18.82 -24.14 -2.64
N GLY A 71 19.65 -23.25 -3.17
CA GLY A 71 20.56 -22.41 -2.42
C GLY A 71 19.99 -21.05 -2.04
N PHE A 72 18.71 -20.76 -2.25
CA PHE A 72 18.12 -19.48 -1.86
C PHE A 72 17.73 -19.47 -0.37
N ARG A 73 17.58 -18.27 0.21
CA ARG A 73 17.12 -18.09 1.58
C ARG A 73 15.69 -17.56 1.58
N TYR A 74 14.76 -18.31 2.15
CA TYR A 74 13.33 -18.00 2.05
C TYR A 74 12.74 -17.35 3.30
N SER A 75 13.41 -17.49 4.44
CA SER A 75 12.93 -16.95 5.70
C SER A 75 14.01 -16.16 6.44
N MET A 76 13.58 -15.16 7.20
CA MET A 76 14.44 -14.51 8.19
C MET A 76 15.02 -15.47 9.23
N LEU A 77 14.31 -16.57 9.50
CA LEU A 77 14.70 -17.57 10.49
C LEU A 77 15.83 -18.47 10.01
N GLU A 78 16.07 -18.50 8.70
CA GLU A 78 17.20 -19.20 8.13
C GLU A 78 18.48 -18.42 8.36
N SER A 79 19.54 -19.17 8.68
CA SER A 79 20.87 -18.61 8.89
C SER A 79 21.38 -17.93 7.61
N GLY A 80 22.04 -16.79 7.79
CA GLY A 80 22.60 -16.02 6.68
C GLY A 80 22.57 -14.52 6.95
N SER A 81 23.56 -13.82 6.39
CA SER A 81 23.62 -12.36 6.42
C SER A 81 23.64 -11.85 4.98
N ASP A 82 22.50 -11.38 4.51
CA ASP A 82 22.30 -10.82 3.18
C ASP A 82 21.59 -9.45 3.25
N SER A 83 21.25 -8.91 2.07
CA SER A 83 20.61 -7.61 1.90
C SER A 83 19.11 -7.71 1.62
N MET A 84 18.49 -8.88 1.82
CA MET A 84 17.06 -9.08 1.56
C MET A 84 16.21 -8.62 2.73
N THR A 85 15.06 -8.00 2.42
CA THR A 85 14.04 -7.65 3.41
C THR A 85 12.97 -8.73 3.38
N LEU A 86 13.03 -9.78 4.20
CA LEU A 86 12.07 -10.90 4.14
C LEU A 86 10.92 -10.78 5.16
N TRP A 87 10.55 -9.56 5.54
CA TRP A 87 9.66 -9.36 6.70
C TRP A 87 8.57 -8.33 6.57
N THR A 88 8.61 -7.43 5.59
CA THR A 88 7.44 -6.60 5.30
C THR A 88 6.35 -7.46 4.70
N GLU A 89 5.10 -7.04 4.82
CA GLU A 89 3.93 -7.80 4.37
C GLU A 89 4.08 -8.42 2.97
N SER A 90 4.45 -7.62 1.98
CA SER A 90 4.70 -8.08 0.61
C SER A 90 5.86 -9.06 0.45
N HIS A 91 6.94 -8.86 1.19
CA HIS A 91 8.07 -9.78 1.20
C HIS A 91 7.76 -11.09 1.94
N GLN A 92 6.82 -11.09 2.89
CA GLN A 92 6.38 -12.32 3.55
C GLN A 92 5.64 -13.24 2.59
N VAL A 93 4.77 -12.71 1.72
CA VAL A 93 4.02 -13.53 0.77
C VAL A 93 4.87 -13.95 -0.42
N THR A 94 5.65 -13.04 -1.01
CA THR A 94 6.52 -13.36 -2.16
C THR A 94 7.56 -14.44 -1.81
N ALA A 95 8.23 -14.32 -0.66
CA ALA A 95 9.20 -15.32 -0.21
C ALA A 95 8.52 -16.66 0.16
N ALA A 96 7.36 -16.63 0.81
CA ALA A 96 6.64 -17.86 1.18
C ALA A 96 6.05 -18.58 -0.05
N VAL A 97 5.55 -17.87 -1.06
CA VAL A 97 5.14 -18.48 -2.33
C VAL A 97 6.33 -19.14 -3.02
N ALA A 98 7.47 -18.44 -3.07
CA ALA A 98 8.69 -19.00 -3.65
C ALA A 98 9.15 -20.26 -2.89
N GLU A 99 9.13 -20.25 -1.55
CA GLU A 99 9.49 -21.41 -0.71
C GLU A 99 8.54 -22.59 -0.93
N TYR A 100 7.23 -22.31 -1.02
CA TYR A 100 6.21 -23.34 -1.23
C TYR A 100 6.43 -24.05 -2.56
N LEU A 101 6.56 -23.28 -3.65
CA LEU A 101 6.71 -23.82 -5.01
C LEU A 101 8.07 -24.49 -5.21
N ALA A 102 9.16 -23.94 -4.65
CA ALA A 102 10.47 -24.57 -4.66
C ALA A 102 10.45 -25.92 -3.92
N GLY A 103 9.83 -25.96 -2.73
CA GLY A 103 9.67 -27.19 -1.95
C GLY A 103 8.80 -28.23 -2.65
N GLN A 104 7.75 -27.79 -3.35
CA GLN A 104 6.89 -28.64 -4.17
C GLN A 104 7.62 -29.22 -5.38
N LEU A 105 8.46 -28.44 -6.05
CA LEU A 105 9.23 -28.87 -7.21
C LEU A 105 10.33 -29.87 -6.83
N TYR A 106 10.90 -29.74 -5.64
CA TYR A 106 12.04 -30.54 -5.18
C TYR A 106 11.80 -31.21 -3.81
N PRO A 107 10.76 -32.04 -3.64
CA PRO A 107 10.31 -32.49 -2.31
C PRO A 107 11.36 -33.32 -1.56
N THR A 108 12.20 -34.05 -2.29
CA THR A 108 13.23 -34.94 -1.72
C THR A 108 14.64 -34.34 -1.70
N ARG A 109 14.88 -33.23 -2.42
CA ARG A 109 16.19 -32.56 -2.43
C ARG A 109 16.41 -31.83 -1.11
N ILE A 110 17.68 -31.70 -0.73
CA ILE A 110 18.11 -30.91 0.41
C ILE A 110 18.44 -29.50 -0.07
N PHE A 111 17.86 -28.51 0.59
CA PHE A 111 18.13 -27.10 0.34
C PHE A 111 19.43 -26.74 1.05
N SER A 112 20.41 -26.27 0.28
CA SER A 112 21.77 -26.09 0.77
C SER A 112 21.90 -24.91 1.74
N ASN A 113 20.91 -24.01 1.78
CA ASN A 113 20.91 -22.86 2.69
C ASN A 113 20.74 -23.24 4.17
N ASP A 114 19.89 -24.23 4.48
CA ASP A 114 19.59 -24.59 5.87
C ASP A 114 19.49 -26.10 6.16
N GLY A 115 19.68 -26.95 5.14
CA GLY A 115 19.69 -28.40 5.26
C GLY A 115 18.31 -29.07 5.38
N ARG A 116 17.20 -28.31 5.27
CA ARG A 116 15.86 -28.90 5.22
C ARG A 116 15.62 -29.56 3.85
N SER A 117 14.74 -30.57 3.83
CA SER A 117 14.22 -31.11 2.57
C SER A 117 13.17 -30.18 1.96
N GLY A 118 12.96 -30.27 0.64
CA GLY A 118 11.89 -29.51 -0.03
C GLY A 118 10.51 -29.75 0.58
N ALA A 119 10.19 -30.99 0.97
CA ALA A 119 8.92 -31.30 1.65
C ALA A 119 8.78 -30.64 3.05
N ARG A 120 9.89 -30.24 3.69
CA ARG A 120 9.85 -29.44 4.92
C ARG A 120 9.69 -27.95 4.61
N HIS A 121 10.34 -27.44 3.56
CA HIS A 121 10.12 -26.08 3.06
C HIS A 121 8.67 -25.87 2.63
N GLN A 122 8.12 -26.75 1.79
CA GLN A 122 6.73 -26.67 1.33
C GLN A 122 5.74 -26.59 2.51
N ARG A 123 5.88 -27.45 3.52
CA ARG A 123 5.01 -27.44 4.71
C ARG A 123 5.17 -26.18 5.57
N ALA A 124 6.40 -25.69 5.76
CA ALA A 124 6.65 -24.47 6.52
C ALA A 124 6.03 -23.25 5.82
N ALA A 125 6.23 -23.14 4.51
CA ALA A 125 5.67 -22.12 3.66
C ALA A 125 4.14 -22.16 3.62
N GLN A 126 3.56 -23.36 3.48
CA GLN A 126 2.11 -23.57 3.54
C GLN A 126 1.52 -23.04 4.85
N ALA A 127 2.11 -23.38 5.99
CA ALA A 127 1.65 -22.91 7.29
C ALA A 127 1.72 -21.38 7.41
N GLN A 128 2.78 -20.76 6.87
CA GLN A 128 2.93 -19.31 6.84
C GLN A 128 1.91 -18.64 5.91
N LEU A 129 1.71 -19.17 4.70
CA LEU A 129 0.75 -18.65 3.73
C LEU A 129 -0.67 -18.72 4.28
N THR A 130 -1.07 -19.84 4.90
CA THR A 130 -2.40 -19.98 5.50
C THR A 130 -2.66 -18.90 6.56
N ILE A 131 -1.69 -18.62 7.43
CA ILE A 131 -1.81 -17.55 8.44
C ILE A 131 -1.87 -16.18 7.76
N TRP A 132 -0.95 -15.90 6.84
CA TRP A 132 -0.87 -14.61 6.16
C TRP A 132 -2.16 -14.29 5.39
N LEU A 133 -2.69 -15.25 4.64
CA LEU A 133 -3.94 -15.12 3.89
C LEU A 133 -5.12 -14.89 4.84
N SER A 134 -5.18 -15.61 5.95
CA SER A 134 -6.22 -15.40 6.96
C SER A 134 -6.17 -14.02 7.59
N ASP A 135 -4.97 -13.52 7.87
CA ASP A 135 -4.80 -12.17 8.39
C ASP A 135 -5.24 -11.12 7.37
N ARG A 136 -4.88 -11.28 6.09
CA ARG A 136 -5.26 -10.33 5.02
C ARG A 136 -6.77 -10.33 4.80
N PHE A 137 -7.41 -11.49 4.79
CA PHE A 137 -8.87 -11.59 4.70
C PHE A 137 -9.56 -10.86 5.87
N ARG A 138 -9.05 -11.08 7.09
CA ARG A 138 -9.70 -10.58 8.31
C ARG A 138 -9.42 -9.10 8.59
N PHE A 139 -8.17 -8.69 8.51
CA PHE A 139 -7.72 -7.36 8.96
C PHE A 139 -7.50 -6.39 7.80
N GLY A 140 -7.41 -6.90 6.57
CA GLY A 140 -6.93 -6.15 5.42
C GLY A 140 -5.42 -6.16 5.28
N PHE A 141 -4.91 -5.32 4.38
CA PHE A 141 -3.47 -5.16 4.14
C PHE A 141 -2.88 -4.08 5.04
N SER A 142 -1.72 -4.33 5.64
CA SER A 142 -0.98 -3.35 6.42
C SER A 142 -0.32 -2.32 5.51
N GLU A 143 0.10 -2.73 4.30
CA GLU A 143 0.61 -1.84 3.25
C GLU A 143 -0.55 -1.24 2.44
N TRP A 144 -1.55 -0.69 3.14
CA TRP A 144 -2.86 -0.34 2.59
C TRP A 144 -2.78 0.39 1.26
N LEU A 145 -3.54 -0.09 0.27
CA LEU A 145 -3.72 0.51 -1.05
C LEU A 145 -2.43 0.89 -1.80
N SER A 146 -1.28 0.36 -1.39
CA SER A 146 -0.01 0.71 -2.01
C SER A 146 0.06 0.15 -3.43
N SER A 147 0.20 1.04 -4.41
CA SER A 147 0.34 0.65 -5.81
C SER A 147 1.52 -0.30 -6.03
N THR A 148 2.67 -0.06 -5.38
CA THR A 148 3.82 -0.96 -5.51
C THR A 148 3.55 -2.32 -4.86
N TYR A 149 3.12 -2.33 -3.60
CA TYR A 149 3.15 -3.55 -2.81
C TYR A 149 1.96 -4.47 -3.10
N TYR A 150 0.78 -3.93 -3.41
CA TYR A 150 -0.34 -4.75 -3.91
C TYR A 150 0.02 -5.44 -5.23
N ALA A 151 0.83 -4.79 -6.07
CA ALA A 151 1.24 -5.37 -7.34
C ALA A 151 2.13 -6.61 -7.12
N TYR A 152 3.01 -6.57 -6.11
CA TYR A 152 3.86 -7.70 -5.73
C TYR A 152 3.05 -8.82 -5.05
N ASP A 153 2.10 -8.47 -4.19
CA ASP A 153 1.19 -9.43 -3.55
C ASP A 153 0.37 -10.18 -4.59
N LEU A 154 -0.28 -9.46 -5.50
CA LEU A 154 -1.11 -10.04 -6.58
C LEU A 154 -0.28 -10.89 -7.54
N ALA A 155 0.96 -10.50 -7.85
CA ALA A 155 1.86 -11.29 -8.68
C ALA A 155 2.25 -12.61 -8.01
N ALA A 156 2.60 -12.58 -6.71
CA ALA A 156 2.94 -13.78 -5.96
C ALA A 156 1.73 -14.72 -5.83
N LEU A 157 0.56 -14.17 -5.49
CA LEU A 157 -0.66 -14.95 -5.34
C LEU A 157 -1.13 -15.54 -6.67
N ALA A 158 -0.99 -14.84 -7.80
CA ALA A 158 -1.29 -15.39 -9.13
C ALA A 158 -0.42 -16.61 -9.43
N LEU A 159 0.89 -16.54 -9.17
CA LEU A 159 1.79 -17.68 -9.34
C LEU A 159 1.41 -18.86 -8.43
N LEU A 160 1.02 -18.58 -7.19
CA LEU A 160 0.57 -19.59 -6.25
C LEU A 160 -0.71 -20.27 -6.73
N VAL A 161 -1.72 -19.50 -7.14
CA VAL A 161 -3.00 -20.00 -7.64
C VAL A 161 -2.81 -20.88 -8.88
N ASP A 162 -1.92 -20.48 -9.78
CA ASP A 162 -1.65 -21.23 -11.01
C ASP A 162 -0.97 -22.59 -10.75
N HIS A 163 -0.05 -22.66 -9.79
CA HIS A 163 0.89 -23.79 -9.68
C HIS A 163 0.87 -24.58 -8.36
N ALA A 164 0.17 -24.12 -7.32
CA ALA A 164 0.09 -24.86 -6.07
C ALA A 164 -0.79 -26.11 -6.19
N ALA A 165 -0.33 -27.23 -5.63
CA ALA A 165 -1.06 -28.49 -5.61
C ALA A 165 -2.14 -28.56 -4.50
N ASP A 166 -2.05 -27.70 -3.49
CA ASP A 166 -3.03 -27.62 -2.41
C ASP A 166 -4.22 -26.74 -2.81
N GLU A 167 -5.30 -27.36 -3.27
CA GLU A 167 -6.53 -26.67 -3.69
C GLU A 167 -7.18 -25.83 -2.59
N ALA A 168 -7.05 -26.23 -1.31
CA ALA A 168 -7.60 -25.42 -0.21
C ALA A 168 -6.80 -24.12 -0.03
N LEU A 169 -5.48 -24.18 -0.22
CA LEU A 169 -4.63 -22.99 -0.23
C LEU A 169 -4.91 -22.11 -1.44
N VAL A 170 -5.09 -22.70 -2.63
CA VAL A 170 -5.43 -22.00 -3.87
C VAL A 170 -6.74 -21.21 -3.70
N GLU A 171 -7.76 -21.83 -3.13
CA GLU A 171 -9.06 -21.19 -2.90
C GLU A 171 -8.93 -19.97 -1.96
N ARG A 172 -8.18 -20.13 -0.87
CA ARG A 172 -7.91 -19.05 0.09
C ARG A 172 -7.09 -17.92 -0.52
N ALA A 173 -6.09 -18.24 -1.34
CA ALA A 173 -5.31 -17.26 -2.10
C ALA A 173 -6.19 -16.49 -3.09
N THR A 174 -7.08 -17.20 -3.79
CA THR A 174 -8.05 -16.61 -4.74
C THR A 174 -8.97 -15.61 -4.04
N MET A 175 -9.50 -15.93 -2.85
CA MET A 175 -10.31 -14.99 -2.05
C MET A 175 -9.54 -13.72 -1.67
N VAL A 176 -8.25 -13.83 -1.30
CA VAL A 176 -7.44 -12.66 -0.93
C VAL A 176 -7.09 -11.81 -2.16
N MET A 177 -6.88 -12.44 -3.33
CA MET A 177 -6.76 -11.71 -4.60
C MET A 177 -8.04 -10.94 -4.94
N ASP A 178 -9.22 -11.53 -4.71
CA ASP A 178 -10.49 -10.83 -4.90
C ASP A 178 -10.60 -9.59 -4.00
N ILE A 179 -10.15 -9.68 -2.74
CA ILE A 179 -10.16 -8.54 -1.80
C ILE A 179 -9.21 -7.44 -2.28
N ALA A 180 -7.98 -7.78 -2.68
CA ALA A 180 -7.03 -6.80 -3.19
C ALA A 180 -7.56 -6.12 -4.48
N LEU A 181 -8.19 -6.87 -5.38
CA LEU A 181 -8.80 -6.31 -6.60
C LEU A 181 -10.08 -5.52 -6.31
N LEU A 182 -10.84 -5.87 -5.27
CA LEU A 182 -11.95 -5.05 -4.77
C LEU A 182 -11.43 -3.69 -4.26
N ASP A 183 -10.34 -3.69 -3.49
CA ASP A 183 -9.69 -2.46 -3.04
C ASP A 183 -9.29 -1.57 -4.23
N LEU A 184 -8.68 -2.14 -5.28
CA LEU A 184 -8.39 -1.41 -6.53
C LEU A 184 -9.66 -0.91 -7.22
N ALA A 185 -10.69 -1.76 -7.31
CA ALA A 185 -11.95 -1.44 -7.96
C ALA A 185 -12.64 -0.26 -7.27
N LEU A 186 -12.58 -0.16 -5.94
CA LEU A 186 -13.21 0.90 -5.14
C LEU A 186 -12.41 2.21 -5.16
N HIS A 187 -11.08 2.14 -5.17
CA HIS A 187 -10.18 3.29 -5.00
C HIS A 187 -9.48 3.80 -6.27
N SER A 188 -9.92 3.32 -7.45
CA SER A 188 -9.39 3.76 -8.75
C SER A 188 -10.25 4.83 -9.44
N PHE A 189 -9.57 5.72 -10.17
CA PHE A 189 -10.15 6.79 -10.97
C PHE A 189 -9.51 6.80 -12.36
N ASN A 190 -10.33 6.76 -13.42
CA ASN A 190 -9.87 6.74 -14.82
C ASN A 190 -8.76 5.73 -15.13
N GLY A 191 -8.81 4.55 -14.51
CA GLY A 191 -7.80 3.49 -14.70
C GLY A 191 -6.49 3.71 -13.94
N ARG A 192 -6.41 4.75 -13.10
CA ARG A 192 -5.30 5.02 -12.19
C ARG A 192 -5.66 4.64 -10.77
N VAL A 193 -4.67 4.21 -10.00
CA VAL A 193 -4.82 3.83 -8.59
C VAL A 193 -3.93 4.74 -7.77
N VAL A 194 -4.46 5.90 -7.38
CA VAL A 194 -3.73 6.86 -6.52
C VAL A 194 -4.58 7.35 -5.33
N PRO A 195 -5.06 6.46 -4.46
CA PRO A 195 -5.67 6.87 -3.20
C PRO A 195 -4.60 7.28 -2.16
N SER A 196 -5.02 7.52 -0.92
CA SER A 196 -4.08 7.44 0.21
C SER A 196 -3.46 6.03 0.30
N MET A 197 -2.16 5.95 0.59
CA MET A 197 -1.40 4.70 0.61
C MET A 197 -0.49 4.58 1.82
N GLY A 198 -0.29 3.35 2.29
CA GLY A 198 0.64 3.08 3.39
C GLY A 198 2.10 3.21 3.00
N ARG A 199 2.39 2.96 1.73
CA ARG A 199 3.72 3.15 1.17
C ARG A 199 3.56 3.61 -0.27
N ALA A 200 4.17 4.73 -0.61
CA ALA A 200 4.17 5.25 -1.97
C ALA A 200 5.53 5.82 -2.32
N TYR A 201 5.85 5.82 -3.62
CA TYR A 201 7.06 6.42 -4.17
C TYR A 201 6.69 7.64 -5.01
N THR A 202 7.56 8.65 -5.00
CA THR A 202 7.35 9.92 -5.72
C THR A 202 6.96 9.72 -7.18
N GLU A 203 7.69 8.85 -7.89
CA GLU A 203 7.44 8.56 -9.31
C GLU A 203 5.99 8.11 -9.54
N GLN A 204 5.47 7.24 -8.69
CA GLN A 204 4.18 6.60 -8.90
C GLN A 204 2.99 7.47 -8.49
N ILE A 205 3.20 8.40 -7.56
CA ILE A 205 2.17 9.37 -7.17
C ILE A 205 2.08 10.53 -8.16
N MET A 206 3.16 10.85 -8.86
CA MET A 206 3.19 11.90 -9.89
C MET A 206 2.89 11.37 -11.30
N HIS A 207 3.28 10.12 -11.58
CA HIS A 207 3.14 9.44 -12.87
C HIS A 207 2.47 8.07 -12.68
N PRO A 208 1.17 8.05 -12.31
CA PRO A 208 0.47 6.81 -11.96
C PRO A 208 0.34 5.81 -13.11
N GLU A 209 0.55 6.23 -14.35
CA GLU A 209 0.68 5.38 -15.52
C GLU A 209 1.90 4.45 -15.48
N THR A 210 2.94 4.86 -14.75
CA THR A 210 4.18 4.08 -14.58
C THR A 210 4.15 3.18 -13.34
N ALA A 211 3.10 3.29 -12.52
CA ALA A 211 2.99 2.53 -11.29
C ALA A 211 2.88 1.02 -11.56
N GLU A 212 3.51 0.21 -10.69
CA GLU A 212 3.54 -1.26 -10.85
C GLU A 212 2.12 -1.88 -10.88
N ILE A 213 1.13 -1.24 -10.25
CA ILE A 213 -0.27 -1.70 -10.27
C ILE A 213 -1.01 -1.39 -11.58
N ALA A 214 -0.56 -0.41 -12.36
CA ALA A 214 -1.23 0.03 -13.58
C ALA A 214 -1.49 -1.11 -14.59
N PRO A 215 -0.49 -1.97 -14.94
CA PRO A 215 -0.74 -3.10 -15.83
C PRO A 215 -1.70 -4.14 -15.25
N ILE A 216 -1.69 -4.34 -13.92
CA ILE A 216 -2.63 -5.24 -13.23
C ILE A 216 -4.06 -4.71 -13.32
N TRP A 217 -4.26 -3.42 -13.05
CA TRP A 217 -5.57 -2.79 -13.19
C TRP A 217 -6.08 -2.91 -14.63
N ALA A 218 -5.24 -2.62 -15.62
CA ALA A 218 -5.57 -2.73 -17.02
C ALA A 218 -5.94 -4.17 -17.42
N SER A 219 -5.18 -5.18 -16.97
CA SER A 219 -5.49 -6.60 -17.19
C SER A 219 -6.77 -7.07 -16.47
N ALA A 220 -7.08 -6.52 -15.29
CA ALA A 220 -8.24 -6.91 -14.51
C ALA A 220 -9.54 -6.28 -15.03
N PHE A 221 -9.52 -4.98 -15.37
CA PHE A 221 -10.73 -4.19 -15.61
C PHE A 221 -10.81 -3.56 -17.02
N GLY A 222 -9.70 -3.54 -17.75
CA GLY A 222 -9.61 -2.95 -19.08
C GLY A 222 -8.98 -3.89 -20.10
N GLN A 223 -8.07 -3.35 -20.91
CA GLN A 223 -7.29 -4.11 -21.88
C GLN A 223 -5.98 -4.56 -21.25
N ALA A 224 -5.69 -5.86 -21.30
CA ALA A 224 -4.42 -6.39 -20.82
C ALA A 224 -3.26 -5.85 -21.68
N PRO A 225 -2.19 -5.33 -21.05
CA PRO A 225 -0.98 -4.93 -21.76
C PRO A 225 -0.12 -6.15 -22.12
N ASP A 226 0.94 -5.89 -22.89
CA ASP A 226 1.96 -6.89 -23.20
C ASP A 226 2.76 -7.30 -21.94
N ILE A 227 3.26 -8.53 -21.97
CA ILE A 227 4.08 -9.10 -20.89
C ILE A 227 5.52 -8.60 -21.01
N ASP A 228 6.03 -8.04 -19.91
CA ASP A 228 7.46 -7.80 -19.70
C ASP A 228 8.02 -8.84 -18.72
N VAL A 229 8.78 -9.81 -19.22
CA VAL A 229 9.33 -10.90 -18.40
C VAL A 229 10.27 -10.44 -17.28
N ASP A 230 10.77 -9.20 -17.32
CA ASP A 230 11.62 -8.63 -16.28
C ASP A 230 10.81 -8.10 -15.09
N LYS A 231 9.50 -7.89 -15.27
CA LYS A 231 8.59 -7.34 -14.27
C LYS A 231 7.85 -8.46 -13.55
N VAL A 232 7.92 -8.46 -12.22
CA VAL A 232 7.21 -9.45 -11.39
C VAL A 232 5.69 -9.39 -11.60
N THR A 233 5.14 -8.23 -11.93
CA THR A 233 3.72 -8.01 -12.23
C THR A 233 3.24 -8.83 -13.43
N SER A 234 4.14 -9.22 -14.33
CA SER A 234 3.83 -10.11 -15.45
C SER A 234 3.35 -11.51 -15.03
N LEU A 235 3.64 -11.93 -13.79
CA LEU A 235 3.07 -13.16 -13.23
C LEU A 235 1.54 -13.07 -13.13
N PHE A 236 1.00 -11.90 -12.78
CA PHE A 236 -0.45 -11.67 -12.80
C PHE A 236 -0.98 -11.53 -14.23
N LEU A 237 -0.24 -10.88 -15.13
CA LEU A 237 -0.67 -10.69 -16.53
C LEU A 237 -0.79 -12.02 -17.28
N ALA A 238 0.12 -12.96 -16.98
CA ALA A 238 0.18 -14.28 -17.59
C ALA A 238 -0.54 -15.37 -16.76
N ARG A 239 -1.41 -14.97 -15.83
CA ARG A 239 -2.15 -15.90 -14.97
C ARG A 239 -3.02 -16.85 -15.77
N GLU A 240 -3.14 -18.09 -15.32
CA GLU A 240 -3.80 -19.17 -16.05
C GLU A 240 -5.14 -19.58 -15.43
N ARG A 241 -5.22 -19.59 -14.09
CA ARG A 241 -6.40 -20.08 -13.34
C ARG A 241 -7.27 -18.97 -12.75
N TYR A 242 -6.69 -17.83 -12.39
CA TYR A 242 -7.42 -16.78 -11.68
C TYR A 242 -8.25 -15.89 -12.62
N GLU A 243 -9.56 -15.87 -12.39
CA GLU A 243 -10.50 -14.97 -13.05
C GLU A 243 -11.08 -13.95 -12.07
N VAL A 244 -11.07 -12.67 -12.49
CA VAL A 244 -11.63 -11.56 -11.71
C VAL A 244 -13.16 -11.70 -11.66
N PRO A 245 -13.78 -11.71 -10.47
CA PRO A 245 -15.24 -11.78 -10.36
C PRO A 245 -15.96 -10.66 -11.13
N ALA A 246 -17.03 -11.04 -11.82
CA ALA A 246 -17.86 -10.09 -12.59
C ALA A 246 -18.41 -8.95 -11.70
N ALA A 247 -18.80 -9.26 -10.46
CA ALA A 247 -19.27 -8.25 -9.50
C ALA A 247 -18.20 -7.17 -9.22
N ILE A 248 -16.93 -7.54 -9.08
CA ILE A 248 -15.83 -6.60 -8.85
C ILE A 248 -15.55 -5.78 -10.12
N CYS A 249 -15.58 -6.42 -11.30
CA CYS A 249 -15.43 -5.71 -12.58
C CYS A 249 -16.50 -4.62 -12.73
N GLU A 250 -17.76 -4.94 -12.41
CA GLU A 250 -18.87 -3.99 -12.48
C GLU A 250 -18.70 -2.81 -11.52
N LEU A 251 -18.20 -3.05 -10.30
CA LEU A 251 -17.86 -1.95 -9.39
C LEU A 251 -16.76 -1.06 -9.99
N ALA A 252 -15.72 -1.63 -10.59
CA ALA A 252 -14.65 -0.85 -11.19
C ALA A 252 -15.14 0.04 -12.36
N THR A 253 -15.97 -0.51 -13.25
CA THR A 253 -16.28 0.12 -14.55
C THR A 253 -17.64 0.81 -14.64
N CYS A 254 -18.63 0.45 -13.81
CA CYS A 254 -20.03 0.89 -13.99
C CYS A 254 -20.54 1.90 -12.97
N GLN A 255 -19.79 2.23 -11.92
CA GLN A 255 -20.26 3.08 -10.82
C GLN A 255 -19.39 4.32 -10.62
N PRO A 256 -19.43 5.32 -11.52
CA PRO A 256 -18.51 6.46 -11.51
C PRO A 256 -18.54 7.25 -10.20
N GLU A 257 -19.73 7.41 -9.61
CA GLU A 257 -19.94 8.11 -8.34
C GLU A 257 -20.05 7.17 -7.15
N ARG A 258 -19.18 7.36 -6.16
CA ARG A 258 -19.26 6.62 -4.89
C ARG A 258 -18.47 7.30 -3.79
N ARG A 259 -18.97 7.12 -2.58
CA ARG A 259 -18.22 7.27 -1.34
C ARG A 259 -17.79 5.89 -0.87
N VAL A 260 -16.52 5.75 -0.53
CA VAL A 260 -15.92 4.53 0.01
C VAL A 260 -15.29 4.88 1.35
N LEU A 261 -15.75 4.20 2.41
CA LEU A 261 -15.06 4.13 3.70
C LEU A 261 -14.46 2.74 3.82
N SER A 262 -13.17 2.65 4.13
CA SER A 262 -12.51 1.36 4.31
C SER A 262 -11.50 1.41 5.44
N SER A 263 -11.31 0.28 6.13
CA SER A 263 -10.38 0.16 7.24
C SER A 263 -9.41 -1.00 7.01
N HIS A 264 -8.11 -0.70 7.11
CA HIS A 264 -7.02 -1.60 6.74
C HIS A 264 -6.01 -1.78 7.87
N GLY A 265 -5.53 -3.00 8.06
CA GLY A 265 -4.51 -3.34 9.04
C GLY A 265 -5.02 -3.28 10.49
N LEU A 266 -4.07 -3.13 11.41
CA LEU A 266 -4.29 -3.02 12.85
C LEU A 266 -3.38 -1.92 13.41
N ASP A 267 -3.80 -1.30 14.51
CA ASP A 267 -2.87 -0.50 15.29
C ASP A 267 -1.85 -1.41 15.99
N VAL A 268 -0.63 -0.91 16.18
CA VAL A 268 0.46 -1.72 16.76
C VAL A 268 0.09 -2.32 18.12
N GLU A 269 -0.67 -1.56 18.91
CA GLU A 269 -1.16 -1.97 20.23
C GLU A 269 -2.28 -3.02 20.18
N GLU A 270 -3.07 -3.07 19.10
CA GLU A 270 -4.19 -4.00 18.93
C GLU A 270 -3.72 -5.41 18.58
N VAL A 271 -2.59 -5.53 17.87
CA VAL A 271 -2.09 -6.80 17.31
C VAL A 271 -2.11 -7.94 18.31
N ARG A 272 -1.57 -7.75 19.52
CA ARG A 272 -1.48 -8.84 20.51
C ARG A 272 -2.84 -9.41 20.89
N ASP A 273 -3.82 -8.53 21.01
CA ASP A 273 -5.16 -8.87 21.45
C ASP A 273 -5.99 -9.46 20.30
N GLU A 274 -5.89 -8.87 19.10
CA GLU A 274 -6.57 -9.35 17.90
C GLU A 274 -6.06 -10.72 17.45
N LEU A 275 -4.73 -10.94 17.51
CA LEU A 275 -4.16 -12.26 17.18
C LEU A 275 -4.53 -13.32 18.22
N ARG A 276 -4.66 -12.97 19.50
CA ARG A 276 -5.15 -13.88 20.53
C ARG A 276 -6.60 -14.28 20.29
N ARG A 277 -7.44 -13.34 19.84
CA ARG A 277 -8.87 -13.55 19.56
C ARG A 277 -9.15 -14.07 18.14
N HIS A 278 -8.14 -14.27 17.31
CA HIS A 278 -8.32 -14.68 15.93
C HIS A 278 -9.03 -16.05 15.86
N PRO A 279 -10.21 -16.16 15.23
CA PRO A 279 -11.06 -17.36 15.34
C PRO A 279 -10.45 -18.60 14.66
N PHE A 280 -9.72 -18.41 13.55
CA PHE A 280 -9.13 -19.52 12.79
C PHE A 280 -7.68 -19.85 13.17
N HIS A 281 -6.93 -18.88 13.70
CA HIS A 281 -5.50 -18.97 13.99
C HIS A 281 -5.14 -18.17 15.27
N PRO A 282 -5.73 -18.53 16.43
CA PRO A 282 -5.47 -17.84 17.68
C PRO A 282 -4.02 -18.05 18.10
N ARG A 283 -3.30 -16.95 18.37
CA ARG A 283 -1.87 -17.01 18.66
C ARG A 283 -1.41 -15.89 19.58
N SER A 284 -0.43 -16.22 20.42
CA SER A 284 0.13 -15.33 21.44
C SER A 284 1.64 -15.47 21.62
N GLN A 285 2.27 -16.39 20.87
CA GLN A 285 3.71 -16.61 20.96
C GLN A 285 4.47 -15.41 20.40
N SER A 286 5.62 -15.07 21.00
CA SER A 286 6.40 -13.90 20.60
C SER A 286 6.77 -13.90 19.11
N LEU A 287 7.07 -15.06 18.52
CA LEU A 287 7.45 -15.13 17.11
C LEU A 287 6.30 -14.77 16.17
N ASP A 288 5.07 -15.20 16.49
CA ASP A 288 3.88 -14.86 15.70
C ASP A 288 3.56 -13.37 15.77
N LEU A 289 3.70 -12.77 16.96
CA LEU A 289 3.54 -11.33 17.15
C LEU A 289 4.58 -10.55 16.35
N ILE A 290 5.85 -10.99 16.41
CA ILE A 290 6.96 -10.35 15.69
C ILE A 290 6.76 -10.43 14.18
N ARG A 291 6.30 -11.57 13.64
CA ARG A 291 6.00 -11.71 12.21
C ARG A 291 4.95 -10.68 11.77
N PHE A 292 3.85 -10.54 12.51
CA PHE A 292 2.83 -9.55 12.17
C PHE A 292 3.35 -8.10 12.33
N TRP A 293 3.96 -7.79 13.48
CA TRP A 293 4.52 -6.45 13.74
C TRP A 293 5.57 -6.03 12.72
N TRP A 294 6.44 -6.94 12.29
CA TRP A 294 7.45 -6.62 11.28
C TRP A 294 6.85 -6.53 9.88
N GLY A 295 5.76 -7.26 9.61
CA GLY A 295 4.93 -7.13 8.41
C GLY A 295 4.44 -5.70 8.21
N GLN A 296 3.95 -5.09 9.28
CA GLN A 296 3.56 -3.67 9.32
C GLN A 296 4.73 -2.71 9.63
N GLN A 297 5.99 -3.16 9.50
CA GLN A 297 7.21 -2.37 9.74
C GLN A 297 7.37 -1.80 11.16
N ALA A 298 6.60 -2.29 12.13
CA ALA A 298 6.62 -1.87 13.53
C ALA A 298 7.75 -2.56 14.31
N VAL A 299 9.00 -2.20 14.01
CA VAL A 299 10.19 -2.77 14.67
C VAL A 299 10.64 -1.93 15.88
N THR A 300 10.49 -0.59 15.80
CA THR A 300 10.93 0.35 16.83
C THR A 300 9.80 1.17 17.42
N THR A 301 8.78 0.50 17.95
CA THR A 301 7.74 1.17 18.75
C THR A 301 7.83 0.72 20.21
N PRO A 302 7.26 1.48 21.16
CA PRO A 302 7.24 1.09 22.58
C PRO A 302 6.67 -0.32 22.81
N GLU A 303 5.69 -0.72 21.98
CA GLU A 303 4.98 -1.98 22.07
C GLU A 303 5.83 -3.16 21.56
N THR A 304 6.70 -2.93 20.58
CA THR A 304 7.40 -4.01 19.85
C THR A 304 8.90 -4.09 20.12
N ILE A 305 9.53 -3.04 20.65
CA ILE A 305 11.00 -2.94 20.73
C ILE A 305 11.63 -4.04 21.57
N VAL A 306 10.97 -4.49 22.64
CA VAL A 306 11.49 -5.53 23.53
C VAL A 306 11.51 -6.88 22.85
N ASP A 307 10.39 -7.28 22.25
CA ASP A 307 10.26 -8.54 21.51
C ASP A 307 11.15 -8.54 20.26
N SER A 308 11.19 -7.41 19.54
CA SER A 308 12.08 -7.23 18.38
C SER A 308 13.55 -7.38 18.78
N ALA A 309 14.01 -6.69 19.82
CA ALA A 309 15.40 -6.82 20.29
C ALA A 309 15.74 -8.25 20.76
N ARG A 310 14.79 -8.98 21.34
CA ARG A 310 14.96 -10.40 21.68
C ARG A 310 15.10 -11.27 20.42
N ALA A 311 14.19 -11.16 19.47
CA ALA A 311 14.27 -11.93 18.22
C ALA A 311 15.57 -11.66 17.47
N MET A 312 15.99 -10.40 17.38
CA MET A 312 17.25 -10.06 16.71
C MET A 312 18.48 -10.69 17.36
N ARG A 313 18.49 -10.88 18.69
CA ARG A 313 19.56 -11.60 19.39
C ARG A 313 19.50 -13.11 19.13
N VAL A 314 18.30 -13.68 19.14
CA VAL A 314 18.08 -15.13 18.97
C VAL A 314 18.40 -15.58 17.54
N PHE A 315 18.00 -14.81 16.53
CA PHE A 315 18.18 -15.14 15.11
C PHE A 315 19.48 -14.59 14.50
N ASP A 316 20.39 -14.10 15.34
CA ASP A 316 21.66 -13.46 14.93
C ASP A 316 21.51 -12.41 13.80
N LEU A 317 20.41 -11.66 13.81
CA LEU A 317 20.12 -10.63 12.80
C LEU A 317 20.93 -9.35 13.02
N GLN A 318 21.90 -9.38 13.91
CA GLN A 318 22.77 -8.26 14.26
C GLN A 318 23.61 -7.83 13.06
N ASN A 319 23.98 -8.79 12.21
CA ASN A 319 24.79 -8.57 11.01
C ASN A 319 23.98 -8.13 9.79
N SER A 320 22.64 -8.24 9.83
CA SER A 320 21.76 -7.73 8.77
C SER A 320 22.03 -6.25 8.51
N ARG A 321 22.27 -5.92 7.24
CA ARG A 321 22.56 -4.53 6.82
C ARG A 321 21.33 -3.64 6.95
N ILE A 322 20.16 -4.15 6.61
CA ILE A 322 18.89 -3.41 6.67
C ILE A 322 18.52 -3.07 8.13
N LEU A 323 18.87 -3.94 9.07
CA LEU A 323 18.64 -3.72 10.50
C LEU A 323 19.82 -3.02 11.20
N ALA A 324 20.80 -2.49 10.47
CA ALA A 324 21.95 -1.81 11.07
C ALA A 324 21.57 -0.66 12.03
N PRO A 325 20.53 0.17 11.76
CA PRO A 325 20.09 1.21 12.70
C PRO A 325 19.62 0.64 14.06
N MET A 326 19.20 -0.63 14.08
CA MET A 326 18.69 -1.33 15.25
C MET A 326 19.78 -1.84 16.19
N ARG A 327 21.02 -1.99 15.71
CA ARG A 327 22.14 -2.63 16.46
C ARG A 327 22.36 -2.02 17.84
N ARG A 328 22.10 -0.73 18.01
CA ARG A 328 22.26 -0.04 19.31
C ARG A 328 21.21 -0.47 20.33
N TYR A 329 19.99 -0.76 19.90
CA TYR A 329 18.92 -1.24 20.80
C TYR A 329 19.18 -2.67 21.25
N ILE A 330 19.68 -3.53 20.36
CA ILE A 330 19.99 -4.94 20.68
C ILE A 330 20.97 -5.06 21.86
N LYS A 331 21.91 -4.12 21.97
CA LYS A 331 22.92 -4.07 23.04
C LYS A 331 22.36 -3.63 24.40
N LEU A 332 21.16 -3.05 24.44
CA LEU A 332 20.55 -2.57 25.68
C LEU A 332 19.81 -3.71 26.41
N PRO A 333 19.84 -3.73 27.75
CA PRO A 333 18.99 -4.62 28.55
C PRO A 333 17.49 -4.38 28.29
N ASN A 334 16.68 -5.44 28.29
CA ASN A 334 15.24 -5.35 28.02
C ASN A 334 14.48 -4.31 28.88
N PRO A 335 14.72 -4.20 30.21
CA PRO A 335 13.96 -3.27 31.06
C PRO A 335 14.13 -1.79 30.69
N VAL A 336 15.23 -1.42 30.02
CA VAL A 336 15.53 -0.02 29.68
C VAL A 336 15.17 0.34 28.24
N LEU A 337 14.75 -0.62 27.41
CA LEU A 337 14.51 -0.38 25.98
C LEU A 337 13.41 0.65 25.73
N ILE A 338 12.26 0.51 26.41
CA ILE A 338 11.10 1.38 26.20
C ILE A 338 11.40 2.82 26.64
N SER A 339 12.00 2.98 27.83
CA SER A 339 12.38 4.31 28.33
C SER A 339 13.43 4.95 27.43
N THR A 340 14.42 4.18 26.98
CA THR A 340 15.44 4.67 26.03
C THR A 340 14.82 5.08 24.70
N LEU A 341 13.91 4.28 24.15
CA LEU A 341 13.21 4.58 22.90
C LEU A 341 12.40 5.89 23.02
N ARG A 342 11.60 6.04 24.07
CA ARG A 342 10.81 7.25 24.35
C ARG A 342 11.69 8.49 24.54
N THR A 343 12.82 8.33 25.23
CA THR A 343 13.79 9.42 25.41
C THR A 343 14.44 9.82 24.09
N MET A 344 14.76 8.87 23.21
CA MET A 344 15.42 9.18 21.94
C MET A 344 14.46 9.65 20.85
N ASN A 345 13.19 9.26 20.91
CA ASN A 345 12.17 9.57 19.90
C ASN A 345 12.68 9.33 18.46
N PRO A 346 13.14 8.12 18.09
CA PRO A 346 13.78 7.92 16.79
C PRO A 346 12.78 7.98 15.64
N ILE A 347 13.22 8.50 14.49
CA ILE A 347 12.41 8.56 13.26
C ILE A 347 11.99 7.16 12.76
N THR A 348 12.72 6.11 13.14
CA THR A 348 12.39 4.73 12.74
C THR A 348 11.05 4.26 13.30
N SER A 349 10.53 4.90 14.35
CA SER A 349 9.18 4.61 14.86
C SER A 349 8.08 5.01 13.86
N GLY A 350 8.34 6.00 13.00
CA GLY A 350 7.43 6.45 11.95
C GLY A 350 7.25 5.49 10.78
N LYS A 351 8.11 4.46 10.67
CA LYS A 351 7.96 3.40 9.66
C LYS A 351 6.77 2.49 9.96
N ALA A 352 6.34 2.41 11.22
CA ALA A 352 5.25 1.53 11.63
C ALA A 352 3.93 1.91 10.93
N LEU A 353 3.40 0.97 10.16
CA LEU A 353 2.08 1.04 9.58
C LEU A 353 1.07 0.66 10.66
N ASN A 354 0.10 1.54 10.87
CA ASN A 354 -0.98 1.40 11.84
C ASN A 354 -2.31 1.26 11.09
N ARG A 355 -3.42 1.15 11.81
CA ARG A 355 -4.72 1.05 11.18
C ARG A 355 -4.95 2.29 10.30
N ALA A 356 -5.38 2.06 9.07
CA ALA A 356 -5.70 3.11 8.12
C ALA A 356 -7.20 3.11 7.84
N ASN A 357 -7.90 4.12 8.35
CA ASN A 357 -9.28 4.41 8.01
C ASN A 357 -9.29 5.38 6.83
N VAL A 358 -9.55 4.88 5.62
CA VAL A 358 -9.47 5.64 4.37
C VAL A 358 -10.87 6.04 3.91
N GLN A 359 -11.04 7.32 3.60
CA GLN A 359 -12.21 7.80 2.87
C GLN A 359 -11.79 8.13 1.45
N THR A 360 -12.57 7.69 0.47
CA THR A 360 -12.44 8.10 -0.92
C THR A 360 -13.79 8.54 -1.43
N ILE A 361 -13.87 9.74 -1.99
CA ILE A 361 -14.99 10.17 -2.81
C ILE A 361 -14.52 10.18 -4.26
N ARG A 362 -15.36 9.67 -5.15
CA ARG A 362 -15.08 9.63 -6.58
C ARG A 362 -16.34 10.03 -7.32
N THR A 363 -16.18 10.83 -8.37
CA THR A 363 -17.19 11.11 -9.39
C THR A 363 -16.63 10.74 -10.76
N SER A 364 -17.39 11.03 -11.82
CA SER A 364 -16.86 10.94 -13.20
C SER A 364 -15.74 11.96 -13.48
N ASN A 365 -15.60 13.00 -12.65
CA ASN A 365 -14.79 14.18 -12.92
C ASN A 365 -13.67 14.44 -11.90
N TYR A 366 -13.67 13.77 -10.75
CA TYR A 366 -12.58 13.85 -9.78
C TYR A 366 -12.56 12.65 -8.82
N GLN A 367 -11.43 12.48 -8.13
CA GLN A 367 -11.29 11.65 -6.93
C GLN A 367 -10.62 12.46 -5.82
N LEU A 368 -11.07 12.29 -4.57
CA LEU A 368 -10.37 12.77 -3.39
C LEU A 368 -10.31 11.64 -2.34
N SER A 369 -9.10 11.28 -1.96
CA SER A 369 -8.81 10.19 -1.03
C SER A 369 -7.94 10.66 0.13
N SER A 370 -8.23 10.23 1.35
CA SER A 370 -7.37 10.48 2.51
C SER A 370 -7.52 9.42 3.59
N VAL A 371 -6.42 9.12 4.28
CA VAL A 371 -6.45 8.40 5.55
C VAL A 371 -6.78 9.40 6.67
N GLN A 372 -7.79 9.06 7.47
CA GLN A 372 -8.28 9.93 8.53
C GLN A 372 -7.33 9.88 9.71
N ARG A 373 -6.83 11.05 10.12
CA ARG A 373 -6.18 11.31 11.41
C ARG A 373 -5.04 10.35 11.72
N TYR A 374 -4.24 10.05 10.68
CA TYR A 374 -3.19 9.05 10.75
C TYR A 374 -1.96 9.56 11.52
N ARG A 375 -1.89 9.22 12.80
CA ARG A 375 -0.79 9.54 13.73
C ARG A 375 -0.31 11.00 13.65
N PRO A 376 -1.17 12.01 13.92
CA PRO A 376 -0.80 13.42 13.83
C PRO A 376 0.42 13.74 14.70
N GLY A 377 1.39 14.48 14.15
CA GLY A 377 2.61 14.89 14.85
C GLY A 377 3.68 13.79 15.02
N GLY A 378 3.34 12.53 14.71
CA GLY A 378 4.32 11.46 14.63
C GLY A 378 5.27 11.63 13.44
N PHE A 379 6.44 11.00 13.51
CA PHE A 379 7.27 10.84 12.31
C PHE A 379 6.53 9.99 11.27
N GLY A 380 6.70 10.33 10.00
CA GLY A 380 6.32 9.47 8.89
C GLY A 380 7.54 8.84 8.20
N ASP A 381 7.26 8.07 7.16
CA ASP A 381 8.23 7.42 6.28
C ASP A 381 7.74 7.47 4.83
N GLN A 382 7.06 6.43 4.33
CA GLN A 382 6.55 6.36 2.95
C GLN A 382 5.04 6.60 2.85
N GLN A 383 4.37 6.95 3.95
CA GLN A 383 2.91 7.06 3.98
C GLN A 383 2.43 8.27 3.16
N HIS A 384 1.50 8.02 2.24
CA HIS A 384 0.85 9.02 1.41
C HIS A 384 -0.54 9.34 1.98
N ILE A 385 -0.65 10.47 2.66
CA ILE A 385 -1.80 10.72 3.56
C ILE A 385 -3.07 11.15 2.82
N TRP A 386 -2.94 11.92 1.75
CA TRP A 386 -4.09 12.33 0.94
C TRP A 386 -3.72 12.59 -0.50
N HIS A 387 -4.68 12.45 -1.41
CA HIS A 387 -4.51 12.64 -2.83
C HIS A 387 -5.81 13.13 -3.48
N ALA A 388 -5.74 14.09 -4.39
CA ALA A 388 -6.82 14.48 -5.29
C ALA A 388 -6.42 14.29 -6.75
N SER A 389 -7.24 13.59 -7.52
CA SER A 389 -6.98 13.27 -8.94
C SER A 389 -8.07 13.88 -9.82
N LEU A 390 -7.67 14.49 -10.93
CA LEU A 390 -8.56 15.03 -11.97
C LEU A 390 -8.23 14.41 -13.35
N PRO A 391 -9.13 14.47 -14.35
CA PRO A 391 -8.94 13.83 -15.64
C PRO A 391 -7.65 14.23 -16.38
N GLY A 392 -7.00 13.26 -17.01
CA GLY A 392 -5.75 13.48 -17.73
C GLY A 392 -4.54 13.59 -16.79
N ASP A 393 -4.51 12.70 -15.79
CA ASP A 393 -3.40 12.47 -14.86
C ASP A 393 -2.95 13.75 -14.11
N ILE A 394 -3.93 14.58 -13.71
CA ILE A 394 -3.68 15.72 -12.83
C ILE A 394 -3.74 15.24 -11.39
N GLU A 395 -2.57 15.17 -10.78
CA GLU A 395 -2.38 14.67 -9.42
C GLU A 395 -2.04 15.81 -8.46
N VAL A 396 -2.84 16.01 -7.41
CA VAL A 396 -2.69 17.07 -6.41
C VAL A 396 -2.62 16.47 -5.00
N PHE A 397 -1.53 16.75 -4.30
CA PHE A 397 -1.29 16.24 -2.94
C PHE A 397 -0.31 17.14 -2.19
N GLY A 398 -0.23 17.00 -0.88
CA GLY A 398 0.66 17.80 -0.04
C GLY A 398 1.40 16.97 1.00
N THR A 399 2.65 17.35 1.25
CA THR A 399 3.58 16.63 2.13
C THR A 399 4.39 17.60 2.98
N HIS A 400 4.88 17.13 4.13
CA HIS A 400 5.96 17.81 4.85
C HIS A 400 7.29 17.13 4.47
N PRO A 401 8.24 17.86 3.85
CA PRO A 401 9.53 17.29 3.44
C PRO A 401 10.27 16.61 4.60
N GLY A 402 10.67 15.38 4.36
CA GLY A 402 11.49 14.59 5.26
C GLY A 402 12.98 14.84 5.08
N SER A 403 13.72 14.76 6.18
CA SER A 403 15.18 14.67 6.15
C SER A 403 15.63 13.61 7.14
N SER A 404 16.36 12.61 6.65
CA SER A 404 16.86 11.49 7.43
C SER A 404 18.39 11.44 7.36
N GLN A 405 19.02 11.20 8.50
CA GLN A 405 20.46 10.90 8.58
C GLN A 405 20.77 9.42 8.32
N LEU A 406 19.73 8.59 8.13
CA LEU A 406 19.89 7.17 7.83
C LEU A 406 20.07 6.98 6.33
N ASN A 407 21.30 6.71 5.90
CA ASN A 407 21.57 6.21 4.56
C ASN A 407 21.24 4.72 4.50
N LEU A 408 20.44 4.32 3.52
CA LEU A 408 20.14 2.92 3.21
C LEU A 408 20.80 2.59 1.88
N GLU A 409 21.61 1.52 1.84
CA GLU A 409 22.23 1.07 0.59
C GLU A 409 21.15 0.78 -0.45
N ASN A 410 21.34 1.26 -1.69
CA ASN A 410 20.54 0.94 -2.87
C ASN A 410 19.06 1.37 -2.84
N ARG A 411 18.66 2.30 -1.95
CA ARG A 411 17.35 2.98 -2.05
C ARG A 411 17.44 4.46 -1.62
N PRO A 412 16.63 5.36 -2.21
CA PRO A 412 16.52 6.72 -1.73
C PRO A 412 16.14 6.74 -0.24
N ALA A 413 16.68 7.69 0.51
CA ALA A 413 16.30 7.86 1.91
C ALA A 413 14.86 8.38 1.99
N THR A 414 14.03 7.71 2.78
CA THR A 414 12.64 8.08 3.05
C THR A 414 12.49 8.44 4.54
N PRO A 415 11.62 9.41 4.90
CA PRO A 415 10.91 10.33 4.00
C PRO A 415 11.87 11.28 3.28
N SER A 416 11.49 11.76 2.09
CA SER A 416 12.29 12.67 1.25
C SER A 416 11.53 13.97 0.94
N ASN A 417 11.84 14.65 -0.17
CA ASN A 417 11.13 15.87 -0.54
C ASN A 417 9.64 15.59 -0.78
N TRP A 418 9.31 14.70 -1.72
CA TRP A 418 7.93 14.34 -2.07
C TRP A 418 7.52 12.94 -1.58
N GLU A 419 8.47 12.11 -1.17
CA GLU A 419 8.16 10.76 -0.70
C GLU A 419 7.81 10.76 0.79
N GLY A 420 6.54 10.52 1.07
CA GLY A 420 5.96 10.43 2.40
C GLY A 420 6.04 11.74 3.20
N ASN A 421 6.15 11.63 4.53
CA ASN A 421 6.08 12.79 5.42
C ASN A 421 7.18 12.74 6.48
N GLY A 422 7.89 13.85 6.67
CA GLY A 422 8.79 14.00 7.82
C GLY A 422 8.02 13.99 9.15
N ILE A 423 6.94 14.78 9.22
CA ILE A 423 5.99 14.83 10.33
C ILE A 423 4.60 14.67 9.73
N ASN A 424 3.82 13.73 10.24
CA ASN A 424 2.47 13.48 9.73
C ASN A 424 1.52 14.64 10.10
N PRO A 425 0.67 15.08 9.16
CA PRO A 425 -0.40 16.02 9.45
C PRO A 425 -1.55 15.38 10.26
N ASP A 426 -2.41 16.22 10.86
CA ASP A 426 -3.78 15.82 11.18
C ASP A 426 -4.64 16.08 9.95
N VAL A 427 -5.18 15.03 9.33
CA VAL A 427 -6.01 15.12 8.14
C VAL A 427 -7.38 14.56 8.43
N ALA A 428 -8.42 15.28 8.06
CA ALA A 428 -9.79 14.79 8.09
C ALA A 428 -10.55 15.23 6.84
N GLN A 429 -11.33 14.33 6.28
CA GLN A 429 -12.12 14.54 5.08
C GLN A 429 -13.58 14.21 5.33
N HIS A 430 -14.46 15.09 4.86
CA HIS A 430 -15.89 14.84 4.81
C HIS A 430 -16.38 15.10 3.39
N TYR A 431 -16.73 14.02 2.68
CA TYR A 431 -17.07 14.05 1.26
C TYR A 431 -15.96 14.75 0.44
N ASN A 432 -16.30 15.85 -0.23
CA ASN A 432 -15.47 16.63 -1.14
C ASN A 432 -14.63 17.72 -0.45
N VAL A 433 -14.66 17.80 0.88
CA VAL A 433 -13.87 18.75 1.67
C VAL A 433 -12.85 18.00 2.54
N LEU A 434 -11.59 18.40 2.46
CA LEU A 434 -10.50 17.90 3.30
C LEU A 434 -9.84 19.06 4.05
N LEU A 435 -9.57 18.85 5.34
CA LEU A 435 -8.74 19.73 6.16
C LEU A 435 -7.43 19.01 6.47
N ALA A 436 -6.31 19.69 6.29
CA ALA A 436 -4.98 19.25 6.68
C ALA A 436 -4.33 20.29 7.58
N GLN A 437 -3.96 19.90 8.78
CA GLN A 437 -3.20 20.71 9.72
C GLN A 437 -1.80 20.11 9.88
N TYR A 438 -0.78 20.96 10.02
CA TYR A 438 0.59 20.54 10.28
C TYR A 438 1.11 21.28 11.51
N ASN A 439 1.67 20.52 12.46
CA ASN A 439 2.38 21.03 13.60
C ASN A 439 3.83 20.54 13.56
N LEU A 440 4.75 21.43 13.19
CA LEU A 440 6.18 21.15 13.05
C LEU A 440 6.96 21.54 14.31
N HIS A 441 6.28 21.99 15.39
CA HIS A 441 6.87 22.21 16.71
C HIS A 441 7.13 20.89 17.47
N GLU A 442 6.73 19.75 16.90
CA GLU A 442 6.89 18.44 17.52
C GLU A 442 8.32 18.15 17.95
N ARG A 443 8.50 17.33 18.97
CA ARG A 443 9.82 17.07 19.53
C ARG A 443 10.75 16.46 18.48
N ARG A 444 11.93 17.06 18.27
CA ARG A 444 12.94 16.50 17.38
C ARG A 444 13.37 15.10 17.80
N GLY A 445 13.63 14.27 16.79
CA GLY A 445 13.92 12.86 16.95
C GLY A 445 15.37 12.49 16.68
N ARG A 446 15.78 11.33 17.19
CA ARG A 446 17.07 10.76 16.82
C ARG A 446 17.07 10.37 15.33
N PHE A 447 18.17 10.72 14.65
CA PHE A 447 18.40 10.54 13.21
C PHE A 447 17.57 11.44 12.30
N GLU A 448 16.78 12.35 12.86
CA GLU A 448 16.13 13.40 12.10
C GLU A 448 17.18 14.39 11.57
N GLY A 449 17.10 14.70 10.28
CA GLY A 449 17.87 15.78 9.68
C GLY A 449 17.31 17.16 10.03
N PRO A 450 17.78 18.23 9.35
CA PRO A 450 17.20 19.55 9.51
C PRO A 450 15.72 19.56 9.09
N ARG A 451 14.82 19.80 10.05
CA ARG A 451 13.39 19.94 9.79
C ARG A 451 13.12 21.20 8.98
N GLN A 452 12.41 21.05 7.87
CA GLN A 452 11.98 22.17 7.03
C GLN A 452 10.73 22.79 7.64
N GLU A 453 10.71 24.11 7.81
CA GLU A 453 9.56 24.82 8.41
C GLU A 453 8.57 25.24 7.32
N LEU A 454 8.15 24.27 6.52
CA LEU A 454 7.24 24.46 5.40
C LEU A 454 6.49 23.18 5.10
N VAL A 455 5.37 23.34 4.42
CA VAL A 455 4.67 22.26 3.72
C VAL A 455 4.56 22.66 2.26
N HIS A 456 4.62 21.68 1.37
CA HIS A 456 4.47 21.93 -0.05
C HIS A 456 3.36 21.07 -0.65
N ILE A 457 2.81 21.55 -1.74
CA ILE A 457 1.68 20.93 -2.42
C ILE A 457 2.06 20.83 -3.89
N HIS A 458 2.00 19.62 -4.42
CA HIS A 458 2.13 19.37 -5.84
C HIS A 458 0.85 19.87 -6.51
N PHE A 459 0.95 20.93 -7.29
CA PHE A 459 -0.14 21.57 -8.01
C PHE A 459 0.32 21.86 -9.44
N PRO A 460 0.09 20.95 -10.42
CA PRO A 460 0.67 21.04 -11.75
C PRO A 460 -0.04 22.09 -12.61
N PHE A 461 0.29 23.38 -12.44
CA PHE A 461 -0.42 24.51 -13.02
C PHE A 461 -0.56 24.42 -14.55
N VAL A 462 0.44 23.88 -15.22
CA VAL A 462 0.52 23.75 -16.68
C VAL A 462 -0.37 22.65 -17.26
N GLN A 463 -0.79 21.68 -16.43
CA GLN A 463 -1.63 20.56 -16.89
C GLN A 463 -3.13 20.90 -16.85
N PHE A 464 -3.53 21.86 -16.01
CA PHE A 464 -4.90 22.34 -15.93
C PHE A 464 -5.29 23.17 -17.16
N ASP A 465 -6.58 23.17 -17.50
CA ASP A 465 -7.11 24.02 -18.56
C ASP A 465 -7.17 25.49 -18.13
N GLN A 466 -7.45 25.72 -16.84
CA GLN A 466 -7.46 27.05 -16.22
C GLN A 466 -6.96 26.95 -14.79
N THR A 467 -6.09 27.88 -14.38
CA THR A 467 -5.63 28.00 -12.99
C THR A 467 -5.74 29.42 -12.47
N ARG A 468 -5.85 29.56 -11.15
CA ARG A 468 -5.78 30.82 -10.43
C ARG A 468 -4.95 30.63 -9.18
N LEU A 469 -4.07 31.58 -8.91
CA LEU A 469 -3.29 31.65 -7.68
C LEU A 469 -3.51 33.04 -7.06
N GLY A 470 -3.90 33.05 -5.79
CA GLY A 470 -3.94 34.24 -4.95
C GLY A 470 -3.02 34.06 -3.74
N ALA A 471 -2.96 35.07 -2.87
CA ALA A 471 -2.03 35.07 -1.75
C ALA A 471 -2.16 33.81 -0.87
N GLY A 472 -3.36 33.42 -0.45
CA GLY A 472 -3.58 32.23 0.40
C GLY A 472 -4.52 31.21 -0.23
N TRP A 473 -4.62 31.16 -1.56
CA TRP A 473 -5.46 30.18 -2.23
C TRP A 473 -4.99 29.86 -3.64
N ALA A 474 -5.23 28.64 -4.09
CA ALA A 474 -5.02 28.20 -5.47
C ALA A 474 -6.27 27.46 -5.97
N ALA A 475 -6.55 27.52 -7.26
CA ALA A 475 -7.64 26.78 -7.87
C ALA A 475 -7.32 26.37 -9.30
N GLY A 476 -7.86 25.24 -9.73
CA GLY A 476 -7.65 24.66 -11.04
C GLY A 476 -8.92 24.03 -11.60
N ARG A 477 -9.04 24.06 -12.93
CA ARG A 477 -10.06 23.35 -13.70
C ARG A 477 -9.39 22.41 -14.68
N ARG A 478 -9.92 21.19 -14.78
CA ARG A 478 -9.58 20.26 -15.85
C ARG A 478 -10.82 19.53 -16.35
N GLY A 479 -11.14 19.71 -17.62
CA GLY A 479 -12.39 19.27 -18.22
C GLY A 479 -13.57 19.84 -17.43
N ARG A 480 -14.24 18.95 -16.70
CA ARG A 480 -15.42 19.23 -15.88
C ARG A 480 -15.15 19.18 -14.38
N GLY A 481 -13.93 18.81 -13.96
CA GLY A 481 -13.51 18.78 -12.56
C GLY A 481 -12.86 20.09 -12.13
N TYR A 482 -13.09 20.45 -10.87
CA TYR A 482 -12.57 21.64 -10.20
C TYR A 482 -11.88 21.27 -8.89
N ILE A 483 -10.82 21.98 -8.57
CA ILE A 483 -10.13 21.88 -7.28
C ILE A 483 -9.77 23.28 -6.77
N GLY A 484 -9.92 23.50 -5.47
CA GLY A 484 -9.57 24.71 -4.76
C GLY A 484 -8.84 24.39 -3.47
N ILE A 485 -7.77 25.11 -3.18
CA ILE A 485 -7.00 24.98 -1.95
C ILE A 485 -6.97 26.34 -1.26
N LEU A 486 -7.29 26.35 0.03
CA LEU A 486 -7.24 27.54 0.90
C LEU A 486 -6.16 27.31 1.96
N GLY A 487 -5.16 28.18 2.04
CA GLY A 487 -4.12 28.15 3.07
C GLY A 487 -4.44 29.04 4.26
N THR A 488 -3.86 28.73 5.42
CA THR A 488 -3.86 29.63 6.58
C THR A 488 -2.79 30.72 6.45
N HIS A 489 -1.78 30.48 5.61
CA HIS A 489 -0.70 31.39 5.26
C HIS A 489 -0.63 31.57 3.73
N THR A 490 0.28 32.44 3.30
CA THR A 490 0.52 32.72 1.89
C THR A 490 1.13 31.50 1.18
N PHE A 491 0.68 31.23 -0.05
CA PHE A 491 1.30 30.29 -0.98
C PHE A 491 2.35 31.00 -1.82
N GLU A 492 3.57 30.46 -1.78
CA GLU A 492 4.68 30.82 -2.67
C GLU A 492 4.70 29.86 -3.85
N LEU A 493 4.68 30.37 -5.07
CA LEU A 493 4.89 29.58 -6.28
C LEU A 493 6.38 29.30 -6.43
N ILE A 494 6.79 28.04 -6.30
CA ILE A 494 8.20 27.63 -6.41
C ILE A 494 8.55 27.18 -7.83
N SER A 495 7.61 26.48 -8.48
CA SER A 495 7.76 25.96 -9.84
C SER A 495 6.40 25.88 -10.53
N GLU A 496 6.38 25.41 -11.77
CA GLU A 496 5.16 25.14 -12.52
C GLU A 496 4.29 24.02 -11.91
N THR A 497 4.81 23.27 -10.94
CA THR A 497 4.13 22.16 -10.29
C THR A 497 4.10 22.21 -8.77
N GLU A 498 4.64 23.25 -8.15
CA GLU A 498 4.83 23.31 -6.69
C GLU A 498 4.41 24.66 -6.11
N ILE A 499 3.53 24.60 -5.11
CA ILE A 499 3.29 25.70 -4.18
C ILE A 499 3.77 25.34 -2.78
N VAL A 500 4.32 26.32 -2.07
CA VAL A 500 4.83 26.17 -0.71
C VAL A 500 4.05 27.08 0.24
N GLN A 501 3.72 26.54 1.41
CA GLN A 501 3.24 27.30 2.56
C GLN A 501 4.29 27.22 3.67
N ARG A 502 4.96 28.34 3.97
CA ARG A 502 5.96 28.42 5.03
C ARG A 502 5.31 28.62 6.40
N GLY A 503 5.91 28.01 7.41
CA GLY A 503 5.50 28.14 8.81
C GLY A 503 5.64 26.83 9.58
N GLN A 504 5.83 26.95 10.89
CA GLN A 504 5.92 25.78 11.79
C GLN A 504 4.54 25.24 12.19
N HIS A 505 3.48 26.06 12.16
CA HIS A 505 2.12 25.63 12.46
C HIS A 505 1.19 26.18 11.39
N THR A 506 0.82 25.32 10.44
CA THR A 506 0.08 25.71 9.24
C THR A 506 -1.10 24.78 9.00
N GLY A 507 -1.99 25.18 8.10
CA GLY A 507 -3.07 24.31 7.67
C GLY A 507 -3.58 24.74 6.31
N TYR A 508 -4.28 23.85 5.64
CA TYR A 508 -5.01 24.16 4.44
C TYR A 508 -6.30 23.34 4.34
N ALA A 509 -7.23 23.83 3.54
CA ALA A 509 -8.42 23.11 3.14
C ALA A 509 -8.36 22.82 1.65
N VAL A 510 -8.75 21.61 1.25
CA VAL A 510 -8.91 21.19 -0.14
C VAL A 510 -10.39 20.98 -0.39
N LEU A 511 -10.90 21.60 -1.45
CA LEU A 511 -12.26 21.47 -1.92
C LEU A 511 -12.20 20.98 -3.36
N VAL A 512 -12.90 19.89 -3.65
CA VAL A 512 -13.10 19.39 -5.00
C VAL A 512 -14.57 19.48 -5.37
N GLY A 513 -14.85 19.59 -6.65
CA GLY A 513 -16.20 19.62 -7.19
C GLY A 513 -16.15 19.46 -8.70
N ASP A 514 -17.30 19.48 -9.35
CA ASP A 514 -17.39 19.40 -10.79
C ASP A 514 -18.56 20.24 -11.34
N GLU A 515 -18.83 20.10 -12.64
CA GLU A 515 -19.86 20.88 -13.30
C GLU A 515 -21.30 20.56 -12.88
N GLU A 516 -21.53 19.38 -12.28
CA GLU A 516 -22.85 19.00 -11.77
C GLU A 516 -23.16 19.76 -10.47
N GLU A 517 -22.13 19.97 -9.64
CA GLU A 517 -22.21 20.76 -8.41
C GLU A 517 -22.09 22.27 -8.69
N HIS A 518 -21.29 22.67 -9.69
CA HIS A 518 -21.03 24.06 -10.04
C HIS A 518 -21.11 24.31 -11.54
N ILE A 519 -22.12 25.06 -11.98
CA ILE A 519 -22.41 25.36 -13.40
C ILE A 519 -21.19 25.85 -14.21
N SER A 520 -20.18 26.45 -13.55
CA SER A 520 -18.91 26.81 -14.19
C SER A 520 -17.77 26.91 -13.18
N PHE A 521 -16.53 26.93 -13.67
CA PHE A 521 -15.37 27.26 -12.84
C PHE A 521 -15.47 28.65 -12.19
N ALA A 522 -16.09 29.63 -12.86
CA ALA A 522 -16.35 30.93 -12.25
C ALA A 522 -17.29 30.80 -11.04
N ALA A 523 -18.36 30.00 -11.15
CA ALA A 523 -19.26 29.71 -10.04
C ALA A 523 -18.54 29.00 -8.88
N PHE A 524 -17.67 28.03 -9.19
CA PHE A 524 -16.82 27.37 -8.20
C PHE A 524 -15.91 28.38 -7.48
N LEU A 525 -15.27 29.30 -8.21
CA LEU A 525 -14.43 30.35 -7.62
C LEU A 525 -15.23 31.32 -6.75
N GLU A 526 -16.45 31.70 -7.15
CA GLU A 526 -17.33 32.53 -6.33
C GLU A 526 -17.74 31.84 -5.03
N GLN A 527 -17.94 30.52 -5.07
CA GLN A 527 -18.16 29.72 -3.86
C GLN A 527 -16.89 29.66 -3.00
N LEU A 528 -15.74 29.38 -3.61
CA LEU A 528 -14.44 29.29 -2.93
C LEU A 528 -14.12 30.57 -2.14
N LYS A 529 -14.46 31.75 -2.69
CA LYS A 529 -14.29 33.06 -2.04
C LYS A 529 -15.15 33.26 -0.78
N GLN A 530 -16.23 32.49 -0.62
CA GLN A 530 -17.11 32.56 0.56
C GLN A 530 -16.58 31.73 1.73
N TYR A 531 -15.65 30.81 1.48
CA TYR A 531 -14.97 30.08 2.53
C TYR A 531 -13.97 30.97 3.26
N ARG A 532 -13.85 30.74 4.57
CA ARG A 532 -12.87 31.36 5.46
C ARG A 532 -12.21 30.27 6.28
N LEU A 533 -10.90 30.08 6.05
CA LEU A 533 -10.07 29.17 6.82
C LEU A 533 -9.33 29.95 7.91
N ARG A 534 -9.33 29.45 9.14
CA ARG A 534 -8.60 30.04 10.27
C ARG A 534 -7.97 28.95 11.12
N LEU A 535 -6.75 29.19 11.56
CA LEU A 535 -6.05 28.36 12.52
C LEU A 535 -5.85 29.17 13.80
N ILE A 536 -6.50 28.77 14.90
CA ILE A 536 -6.42 29.45 16.20
C ILE A 536 -6.03 28.40 17.25
N GLY A 537 -4.81 28.53 17.77
CA GLY A 537 -4.21 27.47 18.57
C GLY A 537 -4.21 26.16 17.79
N ASP A 538 -4.73 25.11 18.40
CA ASP A 538 -4.78 23.76 17.81
C ASP A 538 -6.01 23.51 16.92
N ARG A 539 -6.85 24.52 16.64
CA ARG A 539 -8.09 24.34 15.87
C ARG A 539 -8.02 24.99 14.51
N LEU A 540 -8.14 24.16 13.47
CA LEU A 540 -8.34 24.55 12.08
C LEU A 540 -9.84 24.58 11.76
N THR A 541 -10.39 25.77 11.53
CA THR A 541 -11.82 25.97 11.23
C THR A 541 -12.00 26.51 9.82
N LEU A 542 -12.78 25.79 9.01
CA LEU A 542 -13.29 26.25 7.71
C LEU A 542 -14.77 26.62 7.86
N THR A 543 -15.10 27.89 7.61
CA THR A 543 -16.48 28.40 7.70
C THR A 543 -16.96 28.90 6.35
N SER A 544 -18.21 28.56 6.00
CA SER A 544 -18.91 29.06 4.82
C SER A 544 -20.43 29.05 5.05
N PRO A 545 -21.23 29.67 4.15
CA PRO A 545 -22.69 29.50 4.17
C PRO A 545 -23.16 28.04 4.00
N PHE A 546 -22.33 27.17 3.43
CA PHE A 546 -22.65 25.77 3.14
C PHE A 546 -22.33 24.82 4.28
N GLY A 547 -21.58 25.30 5.27
CA GLY A 547 -21.21 24.49 6.43
C GLY A 547 -19.95 24.98 7.12
N ARG A 548 -19.73 24.39 8.30
CA ARG A 548 -18.59 24.64 9.17
C ARG A 548 -17.87 23.33 9.48
N PHE A 549 -16.57 23.33 9.29
CA PHE A 549 -15.69 22.19 9.56
C PHE A 549 -14.67 22.62 10.61
N ASP A 550 -14.56 21.86 11.69
CA ASP A 550 -13.61 22.13 12.77
C ASP A 550 -12.74 20.88 12.97
N LEU A 551 -11.47 20.97 12.60
CA LEU A 551 -10.45 19.96 12.91
C LEU A 551 -9.64 20.47 14.10
N THR A 552 -9.62 19.72 15.20
CA THR A 552 -8.79 20.04 16.37
C THR A 552 -7.63 19.04 16.46
N TRP A 553 -6.40 19.52 16.48
CA TRP A 553 -5.18 18.70 16.51
C TRP A 553 -5.26 17.57 17.55
N GLY A 554 -5.14 16.32 17.09
CA GLY A 554 -5.16 15.14 17.95
C GLY A 554 -6.51 14.86 18.64
N LYS A 555 -7.58 15.60 18.31
CA LYS A 555 -8.93 15.49 18.90
C LYS A 555 -10.04 15.49 17.82
N ASP A 556 -11.30 15.61 18.22
CA ASP A 556 -12.45 15.49 17.32
C ASP A 556 -12.35 16.33 16.03
N PHE A 557 -12.82 15.72 14.94
CA PHE A 557 -13.23 16.41 13.72
C PHE A 557 -14.76 16.61 13.75
N LYS A 558 -15.21 17.84 13.53
CA LYS A 558 -16.63 18.20 13.59
C LYS A 558 -17.10 18.85 12.30
N VAL A 559 -18.31 18.51 11.86
CA VAL A 559 -19.01 19.16 10.75
C VAL A 559 -20.35 19.66 11.26
N ASN A 560 -20.60 20.96 11.12
CA ASN A 560 -21.79 21.64 11.62
C ASN A 560 -22.07 21.37 13.12
N GLY A 561 -21.00 21.26 13.91
CA GLY A 561 -21.05 20.97 15.35
C GLY A 561 -21.19 19.49 15.73
N GLN A 562 -21.43 18.59 14.76
CA GLN A 562 -21.52 17.15 14.99
C GLN A 562 -20.15 16.50 14.82
N ILE A 563 -19.79 15.59 15.74
CA ILE A 563 -18.56 14.80 15.63
C ILE A 563 -18.71 13.82 14.48
N ILE A 564 -17.72 13.80 13.59
CA ILE A 564 -17.64 12.81 12.52
C ILE A 564 -16.79 11.65 13.00
N ASP A 565 -17.39 10.47 13.04
CA ASP A 565 -16.66 9.24 13.32
C ASP A 565 -15.65 8.95 12.20
N CYS A 566 -14.42 8.68 12.60
CA CYS A 566 -13.31 8.35 11.71
C CYS A 566 -12.85 6.90 11.88
N ASP A 567 -13.53 6.12 12.72
CA ASP A 567 -13.37 4.67 12.80
C ASP A 567 -14.32 3.98 11.85
N TYR A 568 -13.76 3.29 10.86
CA TYR A 568 -14.55 2.73 9.76
C TYR A 568 -14.72 1.21 9.89
N PRO A 569 -15.83 0.67 9.34
CA PRO A 569 -15.94 -0.77 9.10
C PRO A 569 -14.87 -1.23 8.08
N ARG A 570 -14.79 -2.54 7.80
CA ARG A 570 -13.87 -3.04 6.76
C ARG A 570 -14.19 -2.38 5.42
N TYR A 571 -15.49 -2.33 5.07
CA TYR A 571 -16.02 -1.59 3.93
C TYR A 571 -17.38 -0.97 4.26
N ASP A 572 -17.58 0.27 3.84
CA ASP A 572 -18.88 0.89 3.65
C ASP A 572 -18.85 1.66 2.32
N ALA A 573 -19.41 1.03 1.28
CA ALA A 573 -19.49 1.55 -0.07
C ALA A 573 -20.71 0.97 -0.80
N PRO A 574 -21.19 1.61 -1.88
CA PRO A 574 -22.19 1.01 -2.75
C PRO A 574 -21.74 -0.39 -3.22
N GLY A 575 -22.61 -1.39 -3.01
CA GLY A 575 -22.34 -2.78 -3.39
C GLY A 575 -21.52 -3.61 -2.38
N VAL A 576 -20.95 -3.00 -1.32
CA VAL A 576 -20.22 -3.76 -0.30
C VAL A 576 -20.27 -3.08 1.07
N GLN A 577 -20.84 -3.78 2.05
CA GLN A 577 -20.89 -3.36 3.45
C GLN A 577 -20.43 -4.50 4.33
N VAL A 578 -19.29 -4.33 5.00
CA VAL A 578 -18.62 -5.39 5.73
C VAL A 578 -18.08 -4.83 7.04
N PRO A 579 -18.50 -5.34 8.21
CA PRO A 579 -17.95 -4.90 9.49
C PRO A 579 -16.47 -5.27 9.61
N ARG A 580 -15.77 -4.69 10.59
CA ARG A 580 -14.39 -5.09 10.89
C ARG A 580 -14.30 -6.58 11.23
N ASN A 581 -13.16 -7.17 10.89
CA ASN A 581 -12.81 -8.56 11.23
C ASN A 581 -13.84 -9.61 10.77
N PRO A 582 -14.27 -9.58 9.49
CA PRO A 582 -15.27 -10.50 8.98
C PRO A 582 -14.76 -11.94 8.90
N SER A 583 -15.69 -12.89 8.87
CA SER A 583 -15.47 -14.27 8.42
C SER A 583 -16.09 -14.53 7.04
N GLU A 584 -16.93 -13.61 6.58
CA GLU A 584 -17.62 -13.68 5.29
C GLU A 584 -17.73 -12.28 4.69
N MET A 585 -17.65 -12.18 3.36
CA MET A 585 -17.88 -10.94 2.62
C MET A 585 -18.84 -11.20 1.46
N THR A 586 -19.72 -10.24 1.18
CA THR A 586 -20.54 -10.24 -0.03
C THR A 586 -20.32 -8.96 -0.80
N VAL A 587 -19.97 -9.08 -2.07
CA VAL A 587 -19.80 -7.98 -3.02
C VAL A 587 -20.90 -8.08 -4.06
N THR A 588 -21.69 -7.02 -4.20
CA THR A 588 -22.83 -6.96 -5.12
C THR A 588 -22.55 -5.90 -6.18
N GLY A 589 -22.37 -6.37 -7.41
CA GLY A 589 -22.33 -5.52 -8.59
C GLY A 589 -23.75 -5.15 -9.06
N THR A 590 -23.84 -4.67 -10.29
CA THR A 590 -25.10 -4.35 -10.98
C THR A 590 -25.90 -5.59 -11.40
N LYS A 591 -25.21 -6.68 -11.77
CA LYS A 591 -25.82 -7.91 -12.31
C LYS A 591 -25.29 -9.18 -11.66
N HIS A 592 -24.19 -9.09 -10.92
CA HIS A 592 -23.56 -10.25 -10.31
C HIS A 592 -23.31 -10.02 -8.82
N ARG A 593 -23.23 -11.12 -8.08
CA ARG A 593 -22.84 -11.17 -6.68
C ARG A 593 -21.66 -12.11 -6.52
N LEU A 594 -20.72 -11.71 -5.67
CA LEU A 594 -19.63 -12.55 -5.18
C LEU A 594 -19.81 -12.74 -3.68
N ARG A 595 -19.77 -13.99 -3.23
CA ARG A 595 -19.79 -14.37 -1.81
C ARG A 595 -18.46 -15.07 -1.49
N LEU A 596 -17.79 -14.60 -0.44
CA LEU A 596 -16.54 -15.15 0.08
C LEU A 596 -16.78 -15.61 1.52
N ASP A 597 -16.80 -16.91 1.78
CA ASP A 597 -16.89 -17.48 3.12
C ASP A 597 -15.56 -18.16 3.50
N TRP A 598 -14.83 -17.47 4.38
CA TRP A 598 -13.50 -17.89 4.80
C TRP A 598 -13.51 -19.15 5.66
N ALA A 599 -14.57 -19.38 6.43
CA ALA A 599 -14.63 -20.56 7.29
C ALA A 599 -14.81 -21.82 6.46
N SER A 600 -15.73 -21.79 5.49
CA SER A 600 -16.17 -22.98 4.78
C SER A 600 -15.35 -23.34 3.55
N GLY A 601 -14.59 -22.41 2.96
CA GLY A 601 -13.93 -22.71 1.68
C GLY A 601 -14.58 -22.04 0.49
N VAL A 602 -15.71 -21.37 0.70
CA VAL A 602 -16.66 -21.17 -0.38
C VAL A 602 -16.49 -19.80 -1.02
N ARG A 603 -16.13 -19.80 -2.30
CA ARG A 603 -16.12 -18.65 -3.20
C ARG A 603 -17.16 -18.85 -4.29
N GLU A 604 -18.24 -18.07 -4.25
CA GLU A 604 -19.38 -18.24 -5.15
C GLU A 604 -19.64 -16.96 -5.91
N SER A 605 -19.66 -17.04 -7.24
CA SER A 605 -20.12 -15.97 -8.12
C SER A 605 -21.47 -16.36 -8.73
N THR A 606 -22.48 -15.51 -8.55
CA THR A 606 -23.84 -15.74 -9.07
C THR A 606 -24.36 -14.53 -9.83
N ALA A 607 -25.27 -14.75 -10.77
CA ALA A 607 -26.07 -13.67 -11.36
C ALA A 607 -27.18 -13.24 -10.37
N LEU A 608 -27.55 -11.96 -10.41
CA LEU A 608 -28.60 -11.34 -9.58
C LEU A 608 -30.01 -11.54 -10.13
#